data_AF-A0A0N4WAJ4-F1
#
_entry.id   AF-A0A0N4WAJ4-F1
#
_cell.length_a   1.000
_cell.length_b   1.000
_cell.length_c   1.000
_cell.angle_alpha   90.00
_cell.angle_beta   90.00
_cell.angle_gamma   90.00
#
_symmetry.space_group_name_H-M   'P 1'
#
loop_
_entity.id
_entity.type
_entity.pdbx_description
1 polymer ?
#
loop_
_entity_poly.entity_id
_entity_poly.type
_entity_poly.pdbx_seq_one_letter_code
_entity_poly.pdbx_strand_id
1 'polypeptide(L)'
;MSKAFIASSLLILSTFTDITSACFASGVCGGGCAPPPPAPVCGGGCGGGYTCGHYGCYRARARAASARTLAVDGHERKPASPDEKFMQCCIDRNLPDSCLNKCSFRTYTKAALQAMYFKQDSCPMQAAADIQFCAAQGRDHRECCARNGVTTTLAGYKCMTFCDQRPGNVTQLDFTYLACYDRFENMKACFWHNISQESATESAAATAVEEQQQPEESFSFDERPQAFSDSVAPRLNLRLGGSSRTLRAKVFD
;
A
#
# COMPACT_ATOMS: atom_id res chain seq x y z
N MET A 1 -68.34 -15.53 0.39
CA MET A 1 -67.48 -14.48 0.98
C MET A 1 -66.02 -14.57 0.50
N SER A 2 -65.40 -15.75 0.37
CA SER A 2 -63.98 -15.86 -0.03
C SER A 2 -63.61 -15.35 -1.44
N LYS A 3 -64.51 -15.39 -2.43
CA LYS A 3 -64.20 -14.95 -3.81
C LYS A 3 -64.01 -13.43 -3.94
N ALA A 4 -64.71 -12.64 -3.12
CA ALA A 4 -64.58 -11.18 -3.11
C ALA A 4 -63.23 -10.73 -2.49
N PHE A 5 -62.75 -11.44 -1.47
CA PHE A 5 -61.45 -11.17 -0.85
C PHE A 5 -60.29 -11.48 -1.79
N ILE A 6 -60.35 -12.60 -2.54
CA ILE A 6 -59.30 -12.96 -3.50
C ILE A 6 -59.23 -11.95 -4.65
N ALA A 7 -60.38 -11.51 -5.17
CA ALA A 7 -60.43 -10.49 -6.21
C ALA A 7 -59.87 -9.15 -5.74
N SER A 8 -60.18 -8.75 -4.50
CA SER A 8 -59.66 -7.51 -3.92
C SER A 8 -58.15 -7.56 -3.66
N SER A 9 -57.61 -8.69 -3.22
CA SER A 9 -56.16 -8.87 -3.03
C SER A 9 -55.38 -8.87 -4.35
N LEU A 10 -55.93 -9.45 -5.42
CA LEU A 10 -55.29 -9.44 -6.74
C LEU A 10 -55.28 -8.03 -7.37
N LEU A 11 -56.36 -7.27 -7.19
CA LEU A 11 -56.44 -5.87 -7.63
C LEU A 11 -55.40 -5.00 -6.91
N ILE A 12 -55.26 -5.16 -5.59
CA ILE A 12 -54.25 -4.43 -4.81
C ILE A 12 -52.83 -4.79 -5.28
N LEU A 13 -52.52 -6.07 -5.47
CA LEU A 13 -51.18 -6.49 -5.91
C LEU A 13 -50.81 -5.92 -7.29
N SER A 14 -51.77 -5.84 -8.22
CA SER A 14 -51.54 -5.26 -9.56
C SER A 14 -51.25 -3.75 -9.53
N THR A 15 -51.85 -3.01 -8.60
CA THR A 15 -51.57 -1.56 -8.46
C THR A 15 -50.19 -1.27 -7.86
N PHE A 16 -49.65 -2.17 -7.03
CA PHE A 16 -48.30 -2.01 -6.45
C PHE A 16 -47.18 -2.25 -7.47
N THR A 17 -47.38 -3.14 -8.44
CA THR A 17 -46.37 -3.41 -9.48
C THR A 17 -46.19 -2.20 -10.41
N ASP A 18 -47.26 -1.49 -10.73
CA ASP A 18 -47.20 -0.31 -11.60
C ASP A 18 -46.50 0.88 -10.92
N ILE A 19 -46.78 1.10 -9.62
CA ILE A 19 -46.09 2.13 -8.81
C ILE A 19 -44.58 1.83 -8.71
N THR A 20 -44.20 0.55 -8.61
CA THR A 20 -42.79 0.16 -8.52
C THR A 20 -42.04 0.46 -9.83
N SER A 21 -42.68 0.23 -10.99
CA SER A 21 -42.08 0.54 -12.31
C SER A 21 -41.93 2.06 -12.55
N ALA A 22 -42.87 2.86 -12.06
CA ALA A 22 -42.82 4.33 -12.14
C ALA A 22 -41.73 4.95 -11.24
N CYS A 23 -41.39 4.30 -10.12
CA CYS A 23 -40.32 4.73 -9.23
C CYS A 23 -38.91 4.47 -9.79
N PHE A 24 -38.71 3.41 -10.60
CA PHE A 24 -37.41 3.15 -11.24
C PHE A 24 -37.04 4.21 -12.29
N ALA A 25 -38.02 4.81 -12.96
CA ALA A 25 -37.79 5.81 -13.99
C ALA A 25 -37.49 7.22 -13.45
N SER A 26 -37.91 7.52 -12.22
CA SER A 26 -37.85 8.89 -11.68
C SER A 26 -36.67 9.14 -10.72
N GLY A 27 -35.89 8.12 -10.36
CA GLY A 27 -34.66 8.32 -9.56
C GLY A 27 -34.89 8.92 -8.16
N VAL A 28 -36.11 8.90 -7.64
CA VAL A 28 -36.45 9.36 -6.28
C VAL A 28 -37.01 8.17 -5.51
N CYS A 29 -36.14 7.25 -5.10
CA CYS A 29 -36.49 6.23 -4.11
C CYS A 29 -35.50 6.32 -2.95
N GLY A 30 -36.07 6.44 -1.74
CA GLY A 30 -35.40 6.95 -0.57
C GLY A 30 -34.41 6.00 0.09
N GLY A 31 -33.48 6.63 0.82
CA GLY A 31 -32.96 6.12 2.09
C GLY A 31 -31.86 5.05 1.99
N GLY A 32 -30.60 5.50 2.14
CA GLY A 32 -29.54 4.62 2.64
C GLY A 32 -28.20 4.66 1.93
N CYS A 33 -27.96 5.58 0.99
CA CYS A 33 -26.60 5.78 0.51
C CYS A 33 -25.79 6.41 1.65
N ALA A 34 -24.78 5.69 2.15
CA ALA A 34 -23.71 6.30 2.92
C ALA A 34 -23.25 7.56 2.16
N PRO A 35 -22.98 8.69 2.85
CA PRO A 35 -22.53 9.89 2.17
C PRO A 35 -21.35 9.50 1.27
N PRO A 36 -21.35 9.92 -0.02
CA PRO A 36 -20.22 9.67 -0.88
C PRO A 36 -18.95 10.15 -0.17
N PRO A 37 -17.82 9.44 -0.29
CA PRO A 37 -16.57 9.92 0.28
C PRO A 37 -16.36 11.37 -0.16
N PRO A 38 -15.87 12.24 0.74
CA PRO A 38 -15.71 13.66 0.44
C PRO A 38 -15.02 13.83 -0.90
N ALA A 39 -15.56 14.70 -1.74
CA ALA A 39 -15.03 14.94 -3.08
C ALA A 39 -13.53 15.23 -2.99
N PRO A 40 -12.73 14.69 -3.92
CA PRO A 40 -11.29 14.90 -3.89
C PRO A 40 -11.00 16.40 -3.98
N VAL A 41 -10.17 16.89 -3.08
CA VAL A 41 -9.87 18.33 -2.90
C VAL A 41 -9.12 18.99 -4.06
N CYS A 42 -8.92 18.29 -5.18
CA CYS A 42 -8.11 18.76 -6.31
C CYS A 42 -8.92 19.65 -7.29
N GLY A 43 -9.75 20.57 -6.79
CA GLY A 43 -10.59 21.43 -7.64
C GLY A 43 -9.82 22.32 -8.62
N GLY A 44 -8.53 22.55 -8.37
CA GLY A 44 -7.60 23.29 -9.26
C GLY A 44 -6.69 22.41 -10.12
N GLY A 45 -6.91 21.10 -10.15
CA GLY A 45 -5.97 20.15 -10.77
C GLY A 45 -4.72 19.90 -9.92
N CYS A 46 -3.91 18.94 -10.35
CA CYS A 46 -2.62 18.63 -9.73
C CYS A 46 -1.50 19.05 -10.69
N GLY A 47 -0.36 19.49 -10.12
CA GLY A 47 0.82 19.84 -10.91
C GLY A 47 1.36 18.67 -11.75
N GLY A 48 2.22 18.97 -12.72
CA GLY A 48 2.85 17.94 -13.57
C GLY A 48 3.55 16.86 -12.73
N GLY A 49 3.28 15.59 -13.06
CA GLY A 49 3.80 14.45 -12.30
C GLY A 49 3.03 14.13 -11.01
N TYR A 50 1.88 14.76 -10.78
CA TYR A 50 0.95 14.42 -9.69
C TYR A 50 -0.42 14.04 -10.25
N THR A 51 -1.08 13.15 -9.55
CA THR A 51 -2.44 12.65 -9.84
C THR A 51 -3.35 12.94 -8.67
N CYS A 52 -4.63 13.17 -8.94
CA CYS A 52 -5.60 13.43 -7.90
C CYS A 52 -6.06 12.12 -7.24
N GLY A 53 -5.94 12.05 -5.92
CA GLY A 53 -6.37 10.92 -5.10
C GLY A 53 -7.37 11.34 -4.02
N HIS A 54 -7.68 10.40 -3.13
CA HIS A 54 -8.70 10.58 -2.10
C HIS A 54 -8.36 11.72 -1.11
N TYR A 55 -7.07 11.91 -0.80
CA TYR A 55 -6.60 12.93 0.15
C TYR A 55 -5.96 14.16 -0.51
N GLY A 56 -6.08 14.29 -1.84
CA GLY A 56 -5.47 15.36 -2.62
C GLY A 56 -4.47 14.85 -3.65
N CYS A 57 -3.55 15.72 -4.07
CA CYS A 57 -2.56 15.39 -5.09
C CYS A 57 -1.44 14.51 -4.53
N TYR A 58 -1.20 13.36 -5.16
CA TYR A 58 -0.10 12.46 -4.85
C TYR A 58 0.79 12.27 -6.07
N ARG A 59 2.05 11.91 -5.87
CA ARG A 59 3.01 11.78 -6.97
C ARG A 59 2.61 10.63 -7.90
N ALA A 60 2.41 10.95 -9.17
CA ALA A 60 2.16 9.97 -10.21
C ALA A 60 3.46 9.20 -10.46
N ARG A 61 3.51 7.95 -10.00
CA ARG A 61 4.58 7.05 -10.41
C ARG A 61 4.30 6.64 -11.85
N ALA A 62 5.30 6.82 -12.73
CA ALA A 62 5.32 6.05 -13.96
C ALA A 62 5.24 4.58 -13.52
N ARG A 63 4.14 3.90 -13.85
CA ARG A 63 4.13 2.44 -13.80
C ARG A 63 5.20 2.05 -14.80
N ALA A 64 6.42 1.79 -14.33
CA ALA A 64 7.40 1.04 -15.09
C ALA A 64 6.69 -0.30 -15.33
N ALA A 65 6.02 -0.39 -16.47
CA ALA A 65 5.06 -1.42 -16.76
C ALA A 65 5.82 -2.72 -16.80
N SER A 66 5.76 -3.51 -15.71
CA SER A 66 6.15 -4.92 -15.64
C SER A 66 7.25 -5.29 -16.64
N ALA A 67 8.32 -4.49 -16.68
CA ALA A 67 9.41 -4.76 -17.59
C ALA A 67 10.14 -5.88 -16.89
N ARG A 68 9.89 -7.11 -17.33
CA ARG A 68 10.70 -8.30 -17.03
C ARG A 68 12.15 -8.15 -17.51
N THR A 69 12.66 -6.94 -17.68
CA THR A 69 14.08 -6.65 -17.67
C THR A 69 14.55 -6.81 -16.23
N LEU A 70 14.96 -8.03 -15.89
CA LEU A 70 15.85 -8.26 -14.75
C LEU A 70 17.05 -7.34 -14.97
N ALA A 71 17.10 -6.22 -14.25
CA ALA A 71 18.35 -5.49 -14.10
C ALA A 71 19.26 -6.42 -13.28
N VAL A 72 20.10 -7.18 -13.98
CA VAL A 72 21.21 -7.94 -13.43
C VAL A 72 22.32 -6.94 -13.13
N ASP A 73 22.05 -5.99 -12.24
CA ASP A 73 23.10 -5.33 -11.51
C ASP A 73 23.27 -6.17 -10.25
N GLY A 74 24.42 -6.86 -10.13
CA GLY A 74 24.78 -7.78 -9.04
C GLY A 74 24.93 -7.11 -7.68
N HIS A 75 24.17 -6.05 -7.41
CA HIS A 75 24.03 -5.48 -6.09
C HIS A 75 23.02 -6.33 -5.33
N GLU A 76 23.54 -7.16 -4.44
CA GLU A 76 22.79 -7.90 -3.42
C GLU A 76 21.62 -7.04 -2.90
N ARG A 77 20.38 -7.44 -3.21
CA ARG A 77 19.18 -6.73 -2.73
C ARG A 77 19.07 -7.00 -1.24
N LYS A 78 19.62 -6.09 -0.44
CA LYS A 78 19.45 -6.09 1.00
C LYS A 78 17.95 -6.20 1.34
N PRO A 79 17.55 -7.00 2.36
CA PRO A 79 16.17 -7.04 2.80
C PRO A 79 15.69 -5.63 3.13
N ALA A 80 14.52 -5.26 2.60
CA ALA A 80 13.93 -3.94 2.81
C ALA A 80 13.72 -3.69 4.31
N SER A 81 14.15 -2.51 4.77
CA SER A 81 13.97 -2.13 6.18
C SER A 81 12.47 -1.99 6.54
N PRO A 82 12.09 -2.07 7.82
CA PRO A 82 10.70 -1.85 8.23
C PRO A 82 10.15 -0.49 7.81
N ASP A 83 10.95 0.57 7.92
CA ASP A 83 10.58 1.90 7.44
C ASP A 83 10.37 1.92 5.91
N GLU A 84 11.16 1.16 5.16
CA GLU A 84 11.03 1.06 3.72
C GLU A 84 9.76 0.30 3.32
N LYS A 85 9.44 -0.82 3.98
CA LYS A 85 8.16 -1.53 3.78
C LYS A 85 6.97 -0.63 4.13
N PHE A 86 7.05 0.11 5.23
CA PHE A 86 6.01 1.06 5.64
C PHE A 86 5.84 2.19 4.62
N MET A 87 6.94 2.84 4.23
CA MET A 87 6.95 3.91 3.22
C MET A 87 6.40 3.42 1.88
N GLN A 88 6.80 2.24 1.42
CA GLN A 88 6.30 1.71 0.15
C GLN A 88 4.79 1.51 0.17
N CYS A 89 4.24 0.92 1.25
CA CYS A 89 2.79 0.80 1.39
C CYS A 89 2.08 2.16 1.32
N CYS A 90 2.61 3.18 2.00
CA CYS A 90 2.02 4.52 1.95
C CYS A 90 1.94 5.10 0.54
N ILE A 91 2.99 4.90 -0.24
CA ILE A 91 3.02 5.42 -1.60
C ILE A 91 2.14 4.57 -2.52
N ASP A 92 2.06 3.24 -2.31
CA ASP A 92 1.16 2.36 -3.05
C ASP A 92 -0.32 2.68 -2.79
N ARG A 93 -0.64 3.17 -1.58
CA ARG A 93 -1.96 3.72 -1.23
C ARG A 93 -2.18 5.15 -1.72
N ASN A 94 -1.25 5.70 -2.51
CA ASN A 94 -1.34 7.02 -3.13
C ASN A 94 -1.52 8.16 -2.10
N LEU A 95 -0.83 8.06 -0.96
CA LEU A 95 -0.82 9.14 0.01
C LEU A 95 -0.06 10.36 -0.54
N PRO A 96 -0.53 11.60 -0.26
CA PRO A 96 0.15 12.82 -0.69
C PRO A 96 1.48 13.00 0.06
N ASP A 97 2.41 13.77 -0.52
CA ASP A 97 3.75 13.98 0.03
C ASP A 97 3.72 14.55 1.47
N SER A 98 2.69 15.34 1.82
CA SER A 98 2.47 15.82 3.19
C SER A 98 2.32 14.68 4.21
N CYS A 99 1.68 13.58 3.80
CA CYS A 99 1.47 12.38 4.60
C CYS A 99 2.67 11.43 4.57
N LEU A 100 3.43 11.38 3.47
CA LEU A 100 4.61 10.50 3.36
C LEU A 100 5.67 10.79 4.43
N ASN A 101 5.77 12.05 4.89
CA ASN A 101 6.65 12.41 6.01
C ASN A 101 6.29 11.72 7.33
N LYS A 102 5.12 11.08 7.42
CA LYS A 102 4.67 10.28 8.57
C LYS A 102 4.79 8.77 8.34
N CYS A 103 5.28 8.33 7.18
CA CYS A 103 5.40 6.92 6.82
C CYS A 103 6.75 6.32 7.22
N SER A 104 7.17 6.61 8.46
CA SER A 104 8.29 5.95 9.12
C SER A 104 7.95 5.76 10.59
N PHE A 105 8.46 4.71 11.21
CA PHE A 105 8.23 4.43 12.62
C PHE A 105 8.82 5.50 13.55
N ARG A 106 9.76 6.30 13.05
CA ARG A 106 10.33 7.44 13.79
C ARG A 106 9.43 8.68 13.74
N THR A 107 8.82 8.97 12.59
CA THR A 107 8.01 10.19 12.39
C THR A 107 6.53 9.98 12.67
N TYR A 108 6.05 8.74 12.59
CA TYR A 108 4.72 8.35 12.99
C TYR A 108 4.64 8.31 14.52
N THR A 109 4.17 9.40 15.12
CA THR A 109 4.13 9.59 16.58
C THR A 109 2.77 10.10 17.03
N LYS A 110 2.51 10.01 18.34
CA LYS A 110 1.32 10.63 18.96
C LYS A 110 1.21 12.12 18.59
N ALA A 111 2.31 12.87 18.66
CA ALA A 111 2.32 14.29 18.34
C ALA A 111 1.97 14.57 16.88
N ALA A 112 2.48 13.75 15.94
CA ALA A 112 2.12 13.86 14.53
C ALA A 112 0.61 13.61 14.30
N LEU A 113 0.05 12.56 14.92
CA LEU A 113 -1.38 12.28 14.82
C LEU A 113 -2.24 13.38 15.47
N GLN A 114 -1.81 13.93 16.60
CA GLN A 114 -2.49 15.07 17.23
C GLN A 114 -2.46 16.31 16.32
N ALA A 115 -1.32 16.61 15.68
CA ALA A 115 -1.23 17.72 14.74
C ALA A 115 -2.16 17.53 13.52
N MET A 116 -2.25 16.31 12.98
CA MET A 116 -3.21 15.97 11.92
C MET A 116 -4.67 16.16 12.38
N TYR A 117 -5.00 15.70 13.60
CA TYR A 117 -6.33 15.83 14.17
C TYR A 117 -6.75 17.30 14.35
N PHE A 118 -5.86 18.12 14.93
CA PHE A 118 -6.11 19.55 15.13
C PHE A 118 -5.95 20.38 13.84
N LYS A 119 -5.78 19.73 12.68
CA LYS A 119 -5.57 20.39 11.37
C LYS A 119 -4.38 21.36 11.38
N GLN A 120 -3.40 21.12 12.24
CA GLN A 120 -2.13 21.82 12.28
C GLN A 120 -1.11 21.22 11.30
N ASP A 121 -1.36 19.99 10.84
CA ASP A 121 -0.59 19.32 9.81
C ASP A 121 -1.28 19.40 8.44
N SER A 122 -0.49 19.49 7.36
CA SER A 122 -0.99 19.48 5.98
C SER A 122 -1.51 18.11 5.54
N CYS A 123 -1.15 17.04 6.25
CA CYS A 123 -1.74 15.71 6.05
C CYS A 123 -3.10 15.62 6.73
N PRO A 124 -4.20 15.38 6.00
CA PRO A 124 -5.53 15.31 6.59
C PRO A 124 -5.70 14.08 7.47
N MET A 125 -6.50 14.21 8.54
CA MET A 125 -6.72 13.12 9.51
C MET A 125 -7.30 11.84 8.89
N GLN A 126 -8.04 11.96 7.78
CA GLN A 126 -8.60 10.82 7.05
C GLN A 126 -7.51 9.88 6.49
N ALA A 127 -6.31 10.40 6.19
CA ALA A 127 -5.18 9.58 5.72
C ALA A 127 -4.57 8.73 6.84
N ALA A 128 -4.82 9.03 8.12
CA ALA A 128 -4.20 8.31 9.23
C ALA A 128 -4.63 6.83 9.28
N ALA A 129 -5.82 6.47 8.82
CA ALA A 129 -6.25 5.07 8.75
C ALA A 129 -5.37 4.26 7.79
N ASP A 130 -5.01 4.86 6.65
CA ASP A 130 -4.12 4.24 5.67
C ASP A 130 -2.68 4.18 6.16
N ILE A 131 -2.21 5.22 6.87
CA ILE A 131 -0.89 5.24 7.49
C ILE A 131 -0.81 4.14 8.58
N GLN A 132 -1.83 4.03 9.43
CA GLN A 132 -1.90 2.99 10.47
C GLN A 132 -1.93 1.58 9.86
N PHE A 133 -2.75 1.37 8.82
CA PHE A 133 -2.81 0.12 8.08
C PHE A 133 -1.44 -0.27 7.52
N CYS A 134 -0.74 0.68 6.92
CA CYS A 134 0.59 0.47 6.36
C CYS A 134 1.65 0.20 7.43
N ALA A 135 1.60 0.89 8.57
CA ALA A 135 2.51 0.62 9.68
C ALA A 135 2.33 -0.81 10.21
N ALA A 136 1.09 -1.28 10.31
CA ALA A 136 0.75 -2.63 10.79
C ALA A 136 0.83 -3.73 9.72
N GLN A 137 1.20 -3.38 8.47
CA GLN A 137 1.21 -4.27 7.30
C GLN A 137 -0.11 -5.02 7.04
N GLY A 138 -1.25 -4.46 7.45
CA GLY A 138 -2.55 -5.09 7.27
C GLY A 138 -2.77 -6.38 8.09
N ARG A 139 -2.07 -6.55 9.22
CA ARG A 139 -2.12 -7.77 10.06
C ARG A 139 -2.82 -7.53 11.40
N ASP A 140 -3.05 -8.63 12.14
CA ASP A 140 -3.59 -8.61 13.49
C ASP A 140 -2.46 -8.70 14.53
N HIS A 141 -2.31 -7.66 15.35
CA HIS A 141 -1.29 -7.53 16.38
C HIS A 141 -1.89 -7.58 17.80
N ARG A 142 -3.16 -7.97 17.96
CA ARG A 142 -3.87 -7.93 19.26
C ARG A 142 -3.12 -8.65 20.38
N GLU A 143 -2.49 -9.79 20.10
CA GLU A 143 -1.71 -10.54 21.10
C GLU A 143 -0.51 -9.71 21.61
N CYS A 144 0.27 -9.13 20.71
CA CYS A 144 1.39 -8.28 21.08
C CYS A 144 0.92 -7.02 21.83
N CYS A 145 -0.14 -6.38 21.35
CA CYS A 145 -0.72 -5.21 21.99
C CYS A 145 -1.24 -5.48 23.41
N ALA A 146 -1.88 -6.64 23.63
CA ALA A 146 -2.36 -7.04 24.94
C ALA A 146 -1.19 -7.19 25.92
N ARG A 147 -0.11 -7.87 25.50
CA ARG A 147 1.11 -8.03 26.32
C ARG A 147 1.82 -6.70 26.61
N ASN A 148 1.78 -5.77 25.65
CA ASN A 148 2.41 -4.44 25.78
C ASN A 148 1.48 -3.39 26.43
N GLY A 149 0.38 -3.83 27.05
CA GLY A 149 -0.46 -2.99 27.89
C GLY A 149 -1.26 -1.94 27.14
N VAL A 150 -1.57 -2.13 25.85
CA VAL A 150 -2.40 -1.18 25.09
C VAL A 150 -3.83 -1.09 25.67
N THR A 151 -4.29 -2.13 26.36
CA THR A 151 -5.57 -2.15 27.11
C THR A 151 -5.51 -1.41 28.45
N THR A 152 -4.35 -0.93 28.91
CA THR A 152 -4.21 -0.26 30.22
C THR A 152 -4.58 1.23 30.18
N THR A 153 -5.01 1.73 29.02
CA THR A 153 -5.48 3.11 28.88
C THR A 153 -6.87 3.29 29.46
N LEU A 154 -7.32 4.53 29.61
CA LEU A 154 -8.68 4.84 30.06
C LEU A 154 -9.77 4.24 29.15
N ALA A 155 -9.47 4.07 27.86
CA ALA A 155 -10.39 3.47 26.90
C ALA A 155 -10.38 1.93 26.90
N GLY A 156 -9.48 1.29 27.65
CA GLY A 156 -9.46 -0.15 27.87
C GLY A 156 -9.30 -0.95 26.58
N TYR A 157 -10.12 -2.00 26.43
CA TYR A 157 -10.12 -2.89 25.26
C TYR A 157 -10.52 -2.22 23.95
N LYS A 158 -11.12 -1.02 23.97
CA LYS A 158 -11.44 -0.29 22.73
C LYS A 158 -10.20 -0.04 21.89
N CYS A 159 -9.03 0.12 22.53
CA CYS A 159 -7.77 0.37 21.87
C CYS A 159 -7.22 -0.83 21.08
N MET A 160 -7.72 -2.04 21.33
CA MET A 160 -7.36 -3.23 20.53
C MET A 160 -7.77 -3.10 19.06
N THR A 161 -8.76 -2.24 18.78
CA THR A 161 -9.17 -1.87 17.42
C THR A 161 -7.99 -1.38 16.57
N PHE A 162 -7.04 -0.62 17.15
CA PHE A 162 -5.85 -0.14 16.42
C PHE A 162 -4.80 -1.21 16.15
N CYS A 163 -4.90 -2.35 16.83
CA CYS A 163 -3.96 -3.46 16.69
C CYS A 163 -4.42 -4.46 15.64
N ASP A 164 -5.72 -4.53 15.35
CA ASP A 164 -6.26 -5.34 14.26
C ASP A 164 -6.42 -4.47 13.01
N GLN A 165 -5.45 -4.54 12.10
CA GLN A 165 -5.43 -3.75 10.87
C GLN A 165 -5.73 -4.60 9.63
N ARG A 166 -6.37 -5.76 9.81
CA ARG A 166 -6.78 -6.60 8.67
C ARG A 166 -7.75 -5.83 7.75
N PRO A 167 -7.66 -6.04 6.41
CA PRO A 167 -8.60 -5.43 5.48
C PRO A 167 -10.06 -5.70 5.88
N GLY A 168 -10.90 -4.67 5.81
CA GLY A 168 -12.31 -4.74 6.23
C GLY A 168 -12.59 -4.21 7.63
N ASN A 169 -11.56 -4.02 8.47
CA ASN A 169 -11.69 -3.35 9.77
C ASN A 169 -11.11 -1.92 9.69
N VAL A 170 -11.86 -0.98 9.09
CA VAL A 170 -11.44 0.42 9.02
C VAL A 170 -11.75 1.11 10.34
N THR A 171 -10.70 1.46 11.08
CA THR A 171 -10.83 2.15 12.35
C THR A 171 -10.97 3.65 12.11
N GLN A 172 -12.06 4.24 12.59
CA GLN A 172 -12.21 5.68 12.54
C GLN A 172 -11.37 6.28 13.67
N LEU A 173 -10.34 7.05 13.30
CA LEU A 173 -9.45 7.70 14.24
C LEU A 173 -10.09 9.01 14.76
N ASP A 174 -11.15 8.87 15.53
CA ASP A 174 -11.89 9.97 16.15
C ASP A 174 -11.38 10.33 17.57
N PHE A 175 -12.01 11.33 18.21
CA PHE A 175 -11.62 11.82 19.53
C PHE A 175 -11.84 10.80 20.66
N THR A 176 -12.76 9.85 20.50
CA THR A 176 -13.07 8.80 21.47
C THR A 176 -11.86 7.91 21.74
N TYR A 177 -10.93 7.87 20.79
CA TYR A 177 -9.73 7.04 20.84
C TYR A 177 -8.47 7.80 21.26
N LEU A 178 -8.56 9.09 21.62
CA LEU A 178 -7.39 9.87 22.06
C LEU A 178 -6.65 9.20 23.24
N ALA A 179 -7.39 8.59 24.17
CA ALA A 179 -6.80 7.85 25.28
C ALA A 179 -5.98 6.63 24.82
N CYS A 180 -6.29 6.04 23.66
CA CYS A 180 -5.51 4.94 23.10
C CYS A 180 -4.11 5.39 22.67
N TYR A 181 -3.96 6.66 22.27
CA TYR A 181 -2.66 7.18 21.84
C TYR A 181 -1.65 7.34 22.98
N ASP A 182 -2.07 7.25 24.25
CA ASP A 182 -1.13 7.21 25.39
C ASP A 182 -0.23 5.95 25.35
N ARG A 183 -0.67 4.90 24.67
CA ARG A 183 0.10 3.67 24.42
C ARG A 183 0.50 3.52 22.96
N PHE A 184 0.53 4.61 22.21
CA PHE A 184 0.82 4.58 20.77
C PHE A 184 2.20 4.00 20.45
N GLU A 185 3.23 4.35 21.22
CA GLU A 185 4.58 3.80 21.04
C GLU A 185 4.62 2.28 21.28
N ASN A 186 3.85 1.79 22.25
CA ASN A 186 3.74 0.35 22.53
C ASN A 186 3.06 -0.40 21.38
N MET A 187 2.01 0.19 20.78
CA MET A 187 1.37 -0.37 19.58
C MET A 187 2.36 -0.42 18.42
N LYS A 188 3.05 0.70 18.18
CA LYS A 188 4.00 0.87 17.07
C LYS A 188 5.21 -0.05 17.19
N ALA A 189 5.68 -0.33 18.40
CA ALA A 189 6.74 -1.30 18.64
C ALA A 189 6.35 -2.71 18.17
N CYS A 190 5.11 -3.15 18.45
CA CYS A 190 4.60 -4.44 17.96
C CYS A 190 4.66 -4.55 16.44
N PHE A 191 4.24 -3.49 15.75
CA PHE A 191 4.29 -3.43 14.30
C PHE A 191 5.72 -3.54 13.77
N TRP A 192 6.64 -2.71 14.30
CA TRP A 192 8.06 -2.73 13.91
C TRP A 192 8.71 -4.10 14.06
N HIS A 193 8.48 -4.76 15.21
CA HIS A 193 9.06 -6.06 15.51
C HIS A 193 8.53 -7.14 14.56
N ASN A 194 7.24 -7.11 14.23
CA ASN A 194 6.66 -8.03 13.26
C ASN A 194 7.32 -7.88 11.87
N ILE A 195 7.48 -6.65 11.37
CA ILE A 195 8.13 -6.44 10.06
C ILE A 195 9.59 -6.90 10.08
N SER A 196 10.29 -6.61 11.18
CA SER A 196 11.70 -6.94 11.35
C SER A 196 11.92 -8.46 11.36
N GLN A 197 11.06 -9.20 12.07
CA GLN A 197 11.12 -10.67 12.09
C GLN A 197 10.83 -11.27 10.71
N GLU A 198 9.83 -10.75 10.00
CA GLU A 198 9.52 -11.19 8.64
C GLU A 198 10.68 -10.95 7.68
N SER A 199 11.32 -9.78 7.74
CA SER A 199 12.49 -9.48 6.90
C SER A 199 13.65 -10.43 7.18
N ALA A 200 13.84 -10.84 8.45
CA ALA A 200 14.87 -11.79 8.84
C ALA A 200 14.56 -13.21 8.32
N THR A 201 13.30 -13.64 8.42
CA THR A 201 12.85 -14.93 7.88
C THR A 201 12.95 -14.98 6.35
N GLU A 202 12.57 -13.90 5.66
CA GLU A 202 12.71 -13.76 4.21
C GLU A 202 14.18 -13.84 3.78
N SER A 203 15.10 -13.17 4.49
CA SER A 203 16.53 -13.27 4.21
C SER A 203 17.10 -14.66 4.48
N ALA A 204 16.68 -15.34 5.56
CA ALA A 204 17.12 -16.69 5.87
C ALA A 204 16.62 -17.72 4.85
N ALA A 205 15.37 -17.57 4.38
CA ALA A 205 14.80 -18.41 3.34
C ALA A 205 15.50 -18.20 1.98
N ALA A 206 15.91 -16.97 1.66
CA ALA A 206 16.65 -16.69 0.43
C ALA A 206 18.05 -17.31 0.44
N THR A 207 18.77 -17.28 1.57
CA THR A 207 20.09 -17.92 1.72
C THR A 207 20.00 -19.44 1.68
N ALA A 208 18.91 -20.05 2.18
CA ALA A 208 18.73 -21.50 2.15
C ALA A 208 18.50 -22.08 0.73
N VAL A 209 18.13 -21.26 -0.25
CA VAL A 209 17.96 -21.69 -1.65
C VAL A 209 19.31 -21.82 -2.37
N GLU A 210 20.38 -21.18 -1.89
CA GLU A 210 21.72 -21.28 -2.48
C GLU A 210 22.46 -22.57 -2.13
N GLU A 211 22.06 -23.32 -1.09
CA GLU A 211 22.85 -24.46 -0.57
C GLU A 211 22.44 -25.85 -1.12
N GLN A 212 21.56 -25.94 -2.12
CA GLN A 212 21.07 -27.24 -2.64
C GLN A 212 21.51 -27.64 -4.05
N GLN A 213 22.50 -26.99 -4.66
CA GLN A 213 23.06 -27.46 -5.94
C GLN A 213 24.45 -28.09 -5.76
N GLN A 214 24.49 -29.28 -5.18
CA GLN A 214 25.61 -30.21 -5.38
C GLN A 214 25.08 -31.62 -5.62
N PRO A 215 25.23 -32.14 -6.83
CA PRO A 215 25.46 -33.56 -7.02
C PRO A 215 26.94 -33.75 -7.30
N GLU A 216 27.59 -34.48 -6.41
CA GLU A 216 28.73 -35.30 -6.80
C GLU A 216 28.30 -36.20 -7.95
N GLU A 217 28.94 -36.07 -9.11
CA GLU A 217 29.14 -37.21 -10.00
C GLU A 217 30.59 -37.19 -10.48
N SER A 218 31.35 -38.09 -9.89
CA SER A 218 32.55 -38.66 -10.47
C SER A 218 32.23 -39.19 -11.87
N PHE A 219 32.80 -38.60 -12.91
CA PHE A 219 32.92 -39.32 -14.18
C PHE A 219 34.27 -39.07 -14.83
N SER A 220 34.82 -40.18 -15.30
CA SER A 220 36.22 -40.46 -15.51
C SER A 220 36.85 -39.71 -16.67
N PHE A 221 38.11 -39.39 -16.45
CA PHE A 221 39.18 -39.26 -17.42
C PHE A 221 39.10 -40.36 -18.50
N ASP A 222 39.07 -39.99 -19.78
CA ASP A 222 39.86 -40.67 -20.82
C ASP A 222 40.03 -39.82 -22.09
N GLU A 223 41.30 -39.57 -22.41
CA GLU A 223 41.95 -39.35 -23.71
C GLU A 223 41.48 -38.29 -24.76
N ARG A 224 42.43 -37.38 -25.06
CA ARG A 224 42.66 -36.64 -26.33
C ARG A 224 43.32 -37.61 -27.36
N PRO A 225 43.68 -37.25 -28.64
CA PRO A 225 43.59 -35.98 -29.38
C PRO A 225 43.11 -36.10 -30.86
N GLN A 226 42.84 -34.99 -31.57
CA GLN A 226 43.71 -34.41 -32.62
C GLN A 226 43.10 -33.06 -33.07
N ALA A 227 43.81 -31.92 -32.97
CA ALA A 227 44.71 -31.35 -33.97
C ALA A 227 44.01 -30.98 -35.29
N PHE A 228 43.65 -29.70 -35.47
CA PHE A 228 43.59 -29.05 -36.80
C PHE A 228 43.94 -27.56 -36.66
N SER A 229 44.88 -27.14 -37.51
CA SER A 229 45.55 -25.83 -37.56
C SER A 229 44.69 -24.76 -38.23
N ASP A 230 44.90 -23.53 -37.77
CA ASP A 230 44.93 -22.24 -38.48
C ASP A 230 43.93 -21.94 -39.61
N SER A 231 43.19 -20.83 -39.44
CA SER A 231 43.36 -19.67 -40.33
C SER A 231 42.70 -18.40 -39.76
N VAL A 232 43.50 -17.34 -39.81
CA VAL A 232 43.22 -15.96 -39.38
C VAL A 232 42.34 -15.23 -40.40
N ALA A 233 41.33 -14.49 -39.94
CA ALA A 233 40.78 -13.33 -40.65
C ALA A 233 40.13 -12.31 -39.66
N PRO A 234 40.17 -10.99 -39.95
CA PRO A 234 40.11 -9.94 -38.93
C PRO A 234 38.69 -9.43 -38.60
N ARG A 235 38.58 -8.83 -37.41
CA ARG A 235 37.37 -8.16 -36.89
C ARG A 235 37.08 -6.86 -37.67
N LEU A 236 35.88 -6.75 -38.22
CA LEU A 236 35.29 -5.47 -38.63
C LEU A 236 34.76 -4.73 -37.39
N ASN A 237 35.42 -3.63 -37.04
CA ASN A 237 34.91 -2.63 -36.11
C ASN A 237 33.88 -1.75 -36.81
N LEU A 238 32.58 -1.97 -36.57
CA LEU A 238 31.56 -0.96 -36.87
C LEU A 238 31.50 0.06 -35.71
N ARG A 239 32.11 1.22 -35.94
CA ARG A 239 31.80 2.46 -35.21
C ARG A 239 30.49 3.01 -35.75
N LEU A 240 29.44 3.09 -34.94
CA LEU A 240 28.31 3.98 -35.20
C LEU A 240 28.39 5.18 -34.24
N GLY A 241 28.34 6.37 -34.85
CA GLY A 241 28.64 7.65 -34.23
C GLY A 241 27.62 8.13 -33.20
N GLY A 242 28.14 8.87 -32.22
CA GLY A 242 27.36 9.55 -31.20
C GLY A 242 26.57 10.74 -31.74
N SER A 243 25.44 11.01 -31.09
CA SER A 243 24.75 12.29 -31.14
C SER A 243 24.72 12.84 -29.71
N SER A 244 25.75 13.62 -29.37
CA SER A 244 25.79 14.39 -28.12
C SER A 244 25.00 15.69 -28.33
N ARG A 245 23.83 15.81 -27.71
CA ARG A 245 23.14 17.09 -27.57
C ARG A 245 23.74 17.84 -26.39
N THR A 246 24.43 18.94 -26.67
CA THR A 246 24.96 19.89 -25.70
C THR A 246 23.83 20.74 -25.13
N LEU A 247 23.59 20.66 -23.82
CA LEU A 247 22.75 21.62 -23.10
C LEU A 247 23.65 22.75 -22.57
N ARG A 248 23.47 23.92 -23.16
CA ARG A 248 24.15 25.17 -22.84
C ARG A 248 23.52 25.75 -21.56
N ALA A 249 24.30 25.83 -20.47
CA ALA A 249 23.88 26.52 -19.26
C ALA A 249 23.85 28.05 -19.50
N LYS A 250 22.73 28.69 -19.15
CA LYS A 250 22.61 30.16 -19.07
C LYS A 250 22.91 30.55 -17.62
N VAL A 251 23.99 31.30 -17.43
CA VAL A 251 24.26 32.07 -16.21
C VAL A 251 23.41 33.35 -16.29
N PHE A 252 22.69 33.67 -15.21
CA PHE A 252 22.04 34.96 -15.01
C PHE A 252 22.93 35.80 -14.09
N ASP A 253 23.29 37.00 -14.55
CA ASP A 253 23.74 38.14 -13.72
C ASP A 253 22.55 38.72 -12.94
#